data_AF-A0A1E8GKZ2-F1
#
_entry.id   AF-A0A1E8GKZ2-F1
#
_cell.length_a   1.000
_cell.length_b   1.000
_cell.length_c   1.000
_cell.angle_alpha   90.00
_cell.angle_beta   90.00
_cell.angle_gamma   90.00
#
_symmetry.space_group_name_H-M   'P 1'
#
loop_
_entity.id
_entity.type
_entity.pdbx_description
1 polymer ?
#
loop_
_entity_poly.entity_id
_entity_poly.type
_entity_poly.pdbx_seq_one_letter_code
_entity_poly.pdbx_strand_id
1 'polypeptide(L)'
;MNSKDLTLYDAISIVSKWVKDKETYFRKNGIKIFDIVESKQSLSIWVKNEKGMGRILVDDPGWTPYRFVSIHLGAKDISIKDYFWYDDNNTNKKDLELELDYITDYLINL
;
A
#
# COMPACT_ATOMS: atom_id res chain seq x y z
N MET A 1 -7.93 -24.95 10.74
CA MET A 1 -7.75 -23.50 10.94
C MET A 1 -8.62 -22.81 9.90
N ASN A 2 -9.62 -22.03 10.31
CA ASN A 2 -10.46 -21.24 9.40
C ASN A 2 -10.06 -19.77 9.55
N SER A 3 -8.87 -19.39 9.07
CA SER A 3 -8.64 -17.98 8.73
C SER A 3 -9.27 -17.79 7.37
N LYS A 4 -10.37 -17.03 7.30
CA LYS A 4 -10.96 -16.67 6.02
C LYS A 4 -9.88 -15.99 5.18
N ASP A 5 -9.67 -16.49 3.97
CA ASP A 5 -8.76 -15.88 3.00
C ASP A 5 -9.10 -14.39 2.86
N LEU A 6 -8.06 -13.56 2.87
CA LEU A 6 -8.21 -12.13 2.66
C LEU A 6 -8.84 -11.87 1.28
N THR A 7 -9.96 -11.17 1.24
CA THR A 7 -10.58 -10.74 -0.03
C THR A 7 -10.04 -9.37 -0.46
N LEU A 8 -10.16 -9.03 -1.75
CA LEU A 8 -9.85 -7.68 -2.23
C LEU A 8 -10.63 -6.60 -1.47
N TYR A 9 -11.91 -6.85 -1.19
CA TYR A 9 -12.73 -5.90 -0.42
C TYR A 9 -12.19 -5.68 0.99
N ASP A 10 -11.76 -6.76 1.65
CA ASP A 10 -11.11 -6.66 2.96
C ASP A 10 -9.80 -5.88 2.86
N ALA A 11 -8.96 -6.16 1.85
CA ALA A 11 -7.71 -5.45 1.64
C ALA A 11 -7.92 -3.95 1.41
N ILE A 12 -8.83 -3.55 0.52
CA ILE A 12 -9.20 -2.14 0.28
C ILE A 12 -9.65 -1.47 1.58
N SER A 13 -10.52 -2.14 2.34
CA SER A 13 -11.03 -1.61 3.62
C SER A 13 -9.92 -1.42 4.66
N ILE A 14 -9.02 -2.40 4.79
CA ILE A 14 -7.88 -2.35 5.71
C ILE A 14 -6.92 -1.23 5.33
N VAL A 15 -6.54 -1.12 4.05
CA VAL A 15 -5.59 -0.10 3.59
C VAL A 15 -6.20 1.31 3.66
N SER A 16 -7.47 1.47 3.29
CA SER A 16 -8.19 2.75 3.40
C SER A 16 -8.25 3.23 4.85
N LYS A 17 -8.50 2.31 5.80
CA LYS A 17 -8.44 2.62 7.23
C LYS A 17 -7.03 2.97 7.69
N TRP A 18 -6.04 2.15 7.33
CA TRP A 18 -4.63 2.37 7.71
C TRP A 18 -4.12 3.75 7.27
N VAL A 19 -4.44 4.18 6.04
CA VAL A 19 -4.06 5.52 5.56
C VAL A 19 -4.68 6.64 6.38
N LYS A 20 -5.96 6.53 6.74
CA LYS A 20 -6.63 7.51 7.61
C LYS A 20 -5.98 7.55 9.00
N ASP A 21 -5.68 6.39 9.57
CA ASP A 21 -5.07 6.28 10.90
C ASP A 21 -3.63 6.82 10.92
N LYS A 22 -2.88 6.68 9.81
CA LYS A 22 -1.48 7.12 9.69
C LYS A 22 -1.31 8.52 9.09
N GLU A 23 -2.36 9.20 8.64
CA GLU A 23 -2.27 10.50 7.94
C GLU A 23 -1.46 11.54 8.73
N THR A 24 -1.75 11.70 10.03
CA THR A 24 -1.02 12.64 10.89
C THR A 24 0.44 12.24 11.05
N TYR A 25 0.72 10.94 11.10
CA TYR A 25 2.07 10.41 11.24
C TYR A 25 2.88 10.62 9.95
N PHE A 26 2.30 10.34 8.79
CA PHE A 26 2.91 10.62 7.49
C PHE A 26 3.24 12.10 7.32
N ARG A 27 2.29 12.99 7.64
CA ARG A 27 2.51 14.44 7.56
C ARG A 27 3.67 14.90 8.44
N LYS A 28 3.81 14.35 9.66
CA LYS A 28 4.93 14.67 10.56
C LYS A 28 6.29 14.20 10.03
N ASN A 29 6.30 13.15 9.22
CA ASN A 29 7.51 12.58 8.60
C ASN A 29 7.70 13.05 7.14
N GLY A 30 7.09 14.18 6.74
CA GLY A 30 7.32 14.76 5.42
C GLY A 30 6.65 14.03 4.26
N ILE A 31 5.76 13.08 4.53
CA ILE A 31 4.96 12.37 3.53
C ILE A 31 3.59 13.03 3.44
N LYS A 32 3.25 13.51 2.24
CA LYS A 32 1.95 14.07 1.91
C LYS A 32 1.16 13.06 1.08
N ILE A 33 0.01 12.64 1.58
CA ILE A 33 -1.04 12.03 0.74
C ILE A 33 -1.72 13.18 0.00
N PHE A 34 -1.77 13.13 -1.34
CA PHE A 34 -2.33 14.22 -2.13
C PHE A 34 -3.50 13.79 -3.03
N ASP A 35 -3.71 12.49 -3.22
CA ASP A 35 -4.89 11.98 -3.91
C ASP A 35 -5.23 10.56 -3.42
N ILE A 36 -6.53 10.25 -3.34
CA ILE A 36 -7.06 8.94 -2.97
C ILE A 36 -8.22 8.62 -3.93
N VAL A 37 -8.03 7.59 -4.74
CA VAL A 37 -9.04 7.10 -5.69
C VAL A 37 -9.47 5.71 -5.26
N GLU A 38 -10.71 5.58 -4.79
CA GLU A 38 -11.29 4.33 -4.31
C GLU A 38 -12.42 3.87 -5.23
N SER A 39 -12.43 2.58 -5.57
CA SER A 39 -13.48 1.92 -6.35
C SER A 39 -13.82 0.56 -5.72
N LYS A 40 -14.85 -0.11 -6.25
CA LYS A 40 -15.19 -1.49 -5.81
C LYS A 40 -14.09 -2.51 -6.13
N GLN A 41 -13.18 -2.19 -7.05
CA GLN A 41 -12.18 -3.10 -7.59
C GLN A 41 -10.74 -2.66 -7.30
N SER A 42 -10.55 -1.48 -6.72
CA SER A 42 -9.21 -0.96 -6.46
C SER A 42 -9.21 0.22 -5.50
N LEU A 43 -8.04 0.46 -4.90
CA LEU A 43 -7.71 1.66 -4.14
C LEU A 43 -6.34 2.16 -4.58
N SER A 44 -6.26 3.42 -5.00
CA SER A 44 -5.00 4.06 -5.37
C SER A 44 -4.76 5.26 -4.48
N ILE A 45 -3.61 5.31 -3.82
CA ILE A 45 -3.23 6.33 -2.86
C ILE A 45 -1.93 6.95 -3.32
N TRP A 46 -1.98 8.23 -3.66
CA TRP A 46 -0.82 8.95 -4.11
C TRP A 46 -0.15 9.68 -2.96
N VAL A 47 1.13 9.38 -2.78
CA VAL A 47 1.99 9.92 -1.74
C VAL A 47 3.13 10.71 -2.35
N LYS A 48 3.62 11.72 -1.65
CA LYS A 48 4.76 12.53 -2.09
C LYS A 48 5.60 12.91 -0.87
N ASN A 49 6.92 12.86 -1.01
CA ASN A 49 7.86 13.45 -0.07
C ASN A 49 8.83 14.40 -0.81
N GLU A 50 9.89 14.82 -0.14
CA GLU A 50 10.90 15.71 -0.74
C GLU A 50 11.70 15.07 -1.87
N LYS A 51 11.81 13.73 -1.88
CA LYS A 51 12.62 12.96 -2.83
C LYS A 51 11.84 12.46 -4.04
N GLY A 52 10.51 12.33 -3.93
CA GLY A 52 9.71 11.77 -5.01
C GLY A 52 8.22 11.68 -4.76
N MET A 53 7.55 11.03 -5.69
CA MET A 53 6.13 10.72 -5.70
C MET A 53 5.93 9.22 -5.78
N GLY A 54 4.92 8.70 -5.13
CA GLY A 54 4.59 7.29 -5.08
C GLY A 54 3.12 7.02 -5.18
N ARG A 55 2.78 5.78 -5.49
CA ARG A 55 1.42 5.25 -5.54
C ARG A 55 1.38 3.93 -4.79
N ILE A 56 0.54 3.87 -3.76
CA ILE A 56 0.11 2.62 -3.14
C ILE A 56 -1.14 2.19 -3.90
N LEU A 57 -1.10 1.03 -4.52
CA LEU A 57 -2.20 0.45 -5.28
C LEU A 57 -2.65 -0.83 -4.59
N VAL A 58 -3.94 -0.92 -4.33
CA VAL A 58 -4.62 -2.14 -3.92
C VAL A 58 -5.53 -2.55 -5.08
N ASP A 59 -5.30 -3.68 -5.70
CA ASP A 59 -6.10 -4.19 -6.82
C ASP A 59 -6.09 -5.72 -6.87
N ASP A 60 -6.93 -6.32 -7.72
CA ASP A 60 -6.85 -7.76 -8.03
C ASP A 60 -5.85 -7.96 -9.18
N PRO A 61 -4.69 -8.58 -8.93
CA PRO A 61 -3.65 -8.81 -9.90
C PRO A 61 -4.05 -9.94 -10.84
N GLY A 62 -4.74 -9.59 -11.93
CA GLY A 62 -5.18 -10.59 -12.90
C GLY A 62 -4.06 -11.45 -13.50
N TRP A 63 -2.79 -10.99 -13.50
CA TRP A 63 -1.66 -11.66 -14.16
C TRP A 63 -0.30 -11.50 -13.43
N THR A 64 -0.29 -11.13 -12.15
CA THR A 64 0.97 -10.87 -11.41
C THR A 64 1.07 -11.69 -10.12
N PRO A 65 2.29 -11.96 -9.62
CA PRO A 65 2.52 -12.81 -8.45
C PRO A 65 2.29 -12.10 -7.09
N TYR A 66 2.04 -10.79 -7.07
CA TYR A 66 1.49 -10.12 -5.88
C TYR A 66 -0.01 -10.40 -5.82
N ARG A 67 -0.65 -10.26 -4.66
CA ARG A 67 -2.08 -10.61 -4.49
C ARG A 67 -3.02 -9.42 -4.33
N PHE A 68 -2.60 -8.35 -3.65
CA PHE A 68 -3.45 -7.15 -3.52
C PHE A 68 -2.69 -5.84 -3.49
N VAL A 69 -1.56 -5.73 -2.77
CA VAL A 69 -0.90 -4.44 -2.55
C VAL A 69 0.40 -4.34 -3.35
N SER A 70 0.53 -3.26 -4.12
CA SER A 70 1.75 -2.83 -4.78
C SER A 70 2.05 -1.38 -4.46
N ILE A 71 3.33 -1.02 -4.38
CA ILE A 71 3.78 0.35 -4.19
C ILE A 71 4.80 0.68 -5.26
N HIS A 72 4.46 1.68 -6.06
CA HIS A 72 5.33 2.20 -7.10
C HIS A 72 5.84 3.55 -6.68
N LEU A 73 7.15 3.73 -6.57
CA LEU A 73 7.76 4.98 -6.17
C LEU A 73 8.64 5.53 -7.29
N GLY A 74 8.23 6.68 -7.83
CA GLY A 74 9.02 7.47 -8.76
C GLY A 74 9.76 8.58 -8.03
N ALA A 75 11.08 8.46 -7.91
CA ALA A 75 11.94 9.58 -7.53
C ALA A 75 12.21 10.46 -8.76
N LYS A 76 12.44 11.76 -8.55
CA LYS A 76 12.69 12.71 -9.65
C LYS A 76 13.97 12.38 -10.45
N ASP A 77 14.92 11.70 -9.81
CA ASP A 77 16.27 11.42 -10.35
C ASP A 77 16.75 9.96 -10.15
N ILE A 78 15.90 9.03 -9.69
CA ILE A 78 16.27 7.62 -9.45
C ILE A 78 15.23 6.68 -10.08
N SER A 79 15.72 5.56 -10.60
CA SER A 79 14.94 4.37 -11.02
C SER A 79 13.71 4.14 -10.14
N ILE A 80 12.59 3.77 -10.76
CA ILE A 80 11.38 3.38 -10.05
C ILE A 80 11.76 2.31 -9.01
N LYS A 81 11.51 2.58 -7.73
CA LYS A 81 11.64 1.57 -6.68
C LYS A 81 10.25 1.00 -6.47
N ASP A 82 10.06 -0.22 -6.97
CA ASP A 82 8.82 -0.94 -6.76
C ASP A 82 8.94 -1.83 -5.53
N TYR A 83 7.95 -1.73 -4.65
CA TYR A 83 7.71 -2.68 -3.58
C TYR A 83 6.46 -3.46 -3.94
N PHE A 84 6.60 -4.78 -4.01
CA PHE A 84 5.48 -5.68 -4.26
C PHE A 84 5.36 -6.64 -3.09
N TRP A 85 4.14 -6.81 -2.59
CA TRP A 85 3.86 -7.83 -1.60
C TRP A 85 3.47 -9.14 -2.28
N TYR A 86 4.36 -10.13 -2.21
CA TYR A 86 4.17 -11.47 -2.74
C TYR A 86 3.56 -12.37 -1.66
N ASP A 87 2.37 -12.93 -1.91
CA ASP A 87 1.64 -13.80 -0.97
C ASP A 87 1.55 -15.24 -1.49
N ASP A 88 1.65 -16.21 -0.58
CA ASP A 88 1.38 -17.64 -0.78
C ASP A 88 -0.06 -18.02 -0.36
N ASN A 89 -1.09 -17.65 -1.14
CA ASN A 89 -2.49 -18.15 -1.11
C ASN A 89 -3.24 -18.35 0.25
N ASN A 90 -2.65 -18.05 1.40
CA ASN A 90 -3.16 -18.30 2.76
C ASN A 90 -3.01 -17.06 3.66
N THR A 91 -2.66 -15.91 3.08
CA THR A 91 -2.59 -14.65 3.82
C THR A 91 -3.91 -14.33 4.48
N ASN A 92 -3.78 -13.92 5.73
CA ASN A 92 -4.87 -13.39 6.51
C ASN A 92 -4.66 -11.88 6.74
N LYS A 93 -5.67 -11.24 7.33
CA LYS A 93 -5.66 -9.81 7.67
C LYS A 93 -4.40 -9.35 8.43
N LYS A 94 -3.88 -10.17 9.35
CA LYS A 94 -2.73 -9.81 10.19
C LYS A 94 -1.45 -9.69 9.36
N ASP A 95 -1.30 -10.52 8.33
CA ASP A 95 -0.14 -10.49 7.45
C ASP A 95 -0.14 -9.18 6.64
N LEU A 96 -1.30 -8.73 6.15
CA LEU A 96 -1.44 -7.41 5.52
C LEU A 96 -1.13 -6.27 6.50
N GLU A 97 -1.59 -6.33 7.75
CA GLU A 97 -1.30 -5.29 8.74
C GLU A 97 0.21 -5.17 9.02
N LEU A 98 0.93 -6.29 9.12
CA LEU A 98 2.39 -6.30 9.25
C LEU A 98 3.07 -5.70 8.01
N GLU A 99 2.57 -6.04 6.83
CA GLU A 99 3.07 -5.49 5.57
C GLU A 99 2.91 -3.97 5.50
N LEU A 100 1.79 -3.45 5.97
CA LEU A 100 1.53 -2.02 6.03
C LEU A 100 2.45 -1.26 7.00
N ASP A 101 2.93 -1.92 8.05
CA ASP A 101 3.97 -1.35 8.91
C ASP A 101 5.33 -1.30 8.19
N TYR A 102 5.73 -2.35 7.45
CA TYR A 102 6.94 -2.29 6.61
C TYR A 102 6.87 -1.20 5.54
N ILE A 103 5.70 -1.07 4.90
CA ILE A 103 5.41 0.00 3.94
C ILE A 103 5.55 1.38 4.59
N THR A 104 5.08 1.53 5.83
CA THR A 104 5.21 2.79 6.58
C THR A 104 6.68 3.17 6.73
N ASP A 105 7.51 2.24 7.19
CA ASP A 105 8.94 2.47 7.38
C ASP A 105 9.65 2.75 6.05
N TYR A 106 9.26 2.02 5.00
CA TYR A 106 9.80 2.21 3.66
C TYR A 106 9.50 3.62 3.11
N LEU A 107 8.27 4.11 3.27
CA LEU A 107 7.87 5.44 2.82
C LEU A 107 8.62 6.57 3.53
N ILE A 108 8.95 6.37 4.82
CA ILE A 108 9.67 7.36 5.64
C ILE A 108 11.16 7.41 5.29
N ASN A 109 11.74 6.25 4.99
CA ASN A 109 13.18 6.13 4.71
C ASN A 109 13.54 6.29 3.23
N LEU A 110 12.55 6.39 2.34
CA LEU A 110 12.76 6.86 0.96
C LEU A 110 13.57 8.13 0.96
#